data_AF-A0A556C6M9-F1
#
_entry.id   AF-A0A556C6M9-F1
#
_cell.length_a   1.000
_cell.length_b   1.000
_cell.length_c   1.000
_cell.angle_alpha   90.00
_cell.angle_beta   90.00
_cell.angle_gamma   90.00
#
_symmetry.space_group_name_H-M   'P 1'
#
loop_
_entity.id
_entity.type
_entity.pdbx_description
1 polymer ?
#
loop_
_entity_poly.entity_id
_entity_poly.type
_entity_poly.pdbx_seq_one_letter_code
_entity_poly.pdbx_strand_id
1 'polypeptide(L)'
;MSHLSESRYGGDWEGAVCAQIGAVVADEMFFATARDQVAQAIALCWECPLRAMCARTALDEEATTPVDMRFGVRGGLTPEQRSELRPHRICPDCGSPIITRAKHCEDDQASHELKYHRKYQRERRAA
;
A
#
# COMPACT_ATOMS: atom_id res chain seq x y z
N MET A 1 39.44 -1.49 -1.04
CA MET A 1 38.24 -0.65 -0.88
C MET A 1 37.04 -1.55 -1.13
N SER A 2 36.38 -2.00 -0.07
CA SER A 2 35.20 -2.85 -0.16
C SER A 2 34.03 -2.02 -0.67
N HIS A 3 33.45 -2.41 -1.79
CA HIS A 3 32.17 -1.89 -2.25
C HIS A 3 31.11 -2.31 -1.22
N LEU A 4 30.86 -1.42 -0.25
CA LEU A 4 29.68 -1.53 0.61
C LEU A 4 28.48 -1.48 -0.33
N SER A 5 27.68 -2.54 -0.24
CA SER A 5 26.39 -2.68 -0.88
C SER A 5 25.55 -1.43 -0.61
N GLU A 6 25.47 -0.52 -1.58
CA GLU A 6 24.36 0.41 -1.63
C GLU A 6 23.11 -0.44 -1.74
N SER A 7 22.31 -0.46 -0.67
CA SER A 7 20.99 -1.05 -0.68
C SER A 7 20.27 -0.52 -1.91
N ARG A 8 19.88 -1.41 -2.84
CA ARG A 8 19.12 -1.05 -4.06
C ARG A 8 17.86 -0.24 -3.78
N TYR A 9 17.39 -0.29 -2.53
CA TYR A 9 16.26 0.46 -2.03
C TYR A 9 16.76 1.38 -0.90
N GLY A 10 16.49 2.68 -0.99
CA GLY A 10 16.81 3.63 0.09
C GLY A 10 16.11 3.29 1.41
N GLY A 11 16.39 4.07 2.47
CA GLY A 11 15.82 3.86 3.81
C GLY A 11 14.29 3.99 3.89
N ASP A 12 13.62 4.45 2.83
CA ASP A 12 12.16 4.63 2.77
C ASP A 12 11.38 3.32 3.01
N TRP A 13 12.02 2.16 2.83
CA TRP A 13 11.42 0.84 3.05
C TRP A 13 11.70 0.24 4.43
N GLU A 14 12.42 0.97 5.29
CA GLU A 14 12.66 0.55 6.66
C GLU A 14 11.32 0.41 7.41
N GLY A 15 11.10 -0.75 8.04
CA GLY A 15 9.83 -1.07 8.70
C GLY A 15 8.81 -1.84 7.85
N ALA A 16 9.15 -2.22 6.61
CA ALA A 16 8.32 -3.16 5.85
C ALA A 16 8.18 -4.49 6.59
N VAL A 17 6.97 -4.84 7.02
CA VAL A 17 6.71 -6.06 7.82
C VAL A 17 7.07 -7.34 7.04
N CYS A 18 6.81 -7.37 5.73
CA CYS A 18 7.17 -8.51 4.87
C CYS A 18 8.68 -8.75 4.75
N ALA A 19 9.52 -7.73 4.97
CA ALA A 19 10.97 -7.89 4.98
C ALA A 19 11.48 -8.54 6.28
N GLN A 20 10.67 -8.57 7.34
CA GLN A 20 11.05 -9.04 8.67
C GLN A 20 10.83 -10.55 8.86
N ILE A 21 10.01 -11.18 8.00
CA ILE A 21 9.68 -12.62 8.10
C ILE A 21 10.69 -13.54 7.40
N GLY A 22 11.72 -12.97 6.76
CA GLY A 22 12.75 -13.71 6.02
C GLY A 22 12.37 -14.00 4.57
N ALA A 23 13.37 -14.01 3.67
CA ALA A 23 13.16 -14.04 2.23
C ALA A 23 12.43 -15.30 1.73
N VAL A 24 12.76 -16.49 2.25
CA VAL A 24 12.14 -17.75 1.83
C VAL A 24 10.65 -17.77 2.17
N VAL A 25 10.29 -17.38 3.39
CA VAL A 25 8.89 -17.32 3.85
C VAL A 25 8.13 -16.24 3.08
N ALA A 26 8.78 -15.09 2.85
CA ALA A 26 8.20 -14.02 2.05
C ALA A 26 7.93 -14.49 0.60
N ASP A 27 8.85 -15.19 -0.04
CA ASP A 27 8.67 -15.68 -1.41
C ASP A 27 7.49 -16.67 -1.49
N GLU A 28 7.45 -17.65 -0.59
CA GLU A 28 6.36 -18.64 -0.53
C GLU A 28 4.99 -17.99 -0.29
N MET A 29 4.92 -16.95 0.54
CA MET A 29 3.67 -16.30 0.91
C MET A 29 3.21 -15.30 -0.16
N PHE A 30 4.12 -14.43 -0.63
CA PHE A 30 3.77 -13.31 -1.50
C PHE A 30 3.68 -13.69 -2.98
N PHE A 31 4.28 -14.81 -3.40
CA PHE A 31 4.16 -15.35 -4.76
C PHE A 31 3.34 -16.64 -4.82
N ALA A 32 2.55 -16.92 -3.79
CA ALA A 32 1.67 -18.07 -3.73
C ALA A 32 0.60 -18.06 -4.83
N THR A 33 0.21 -19.26 -5.29
CA THR A 33 -0.98 -19.47 -6.15
C THR A 33 -2.18 -19.99 -5.36
N ALA A 34 -1.97 -20.53 -4.16
CA ALA A 34 -3.03 -21.02 -3.29
C ALA A 34 -3.78 -19.85 -2.64
N ARG A 35 -5.12 -19.88 -2.69
CA ARG A 35 -5.97 -18.79 -2.19
C ARG A 35 -5.72 -18.43 -0.73
N ASP A 36 -5.53 -19.44 0.13
CA ASP A 36 -5.33 -19.21 1.57
C ASP A 36 -4.01 -18.48 1.85
N GLN A 37 -2.95 -18.81 1.10
CA GLN A 37 -1.65 -18.15 1.22
C GLN A 37 -1.71 -16.71 0.67
N VAL A 38 -2.42 -16.48 -0.44
CA VAL A 38 -2.68 -15.13 -0.96
C VAL A 38 -3.43 -14.28 0.07
N ALA A 39 -4.44 -14.85 0.74
CA ALA A 39 -5.18 -14.16 1.79
C ALA A 39 -4.28 -13.79 3.00
N GLN A 40 -3.36 -14.69 3.38
CA GLN A 40 -2.37 -14.41 4.43
C GLN A 40 -1.42 -13.26 4.04
N ALA A 41 -0.91 -13.26 2.80
CA ALA A 41 -0.06 -12.18 2.30
C ALA A 41 -0.78 -10.82 2.30
N ILE A 42 -2.05 -10.82 1.88
CA ILE A 42 -2.91 -9.62 1.91
C ILE A 42 -3.11 -9.15 3.36
N ALA A 43 -3.42 -10.05 4.29
CA ALA A 43 -3.60 -9.71 5.70
C ALA A 43 -2.34 -9.07 6.30
N LEU A 44 -1.17 -9.65 6.04
CA LEU A 44 0.10 -9.10 6.52
C LEU A 44 0.37 -7.69 5.96
N CYS A 45 -0.05 -7.42 4.72
CA CYS A 45 0.06 -6.08 4.15
C CYS A 45 -0.75 -5.04 4.93
N TRP A 46 -1.90 -5.40 5.50
CA TRP A 46 -2.75 -4.47 6.27
C TRP A 46 -2.18 -4.10 7.63
N GLU A 47 -1.24 -4.88 8.14
CA GLU A 47 -0.47 -4.56 9.34
C GLU A 47 0.76 -3.70 9.03
N CYS A 48 1.10 -3.54 7.76
CA CYS A 48 2.31 -2.83 7.34
C CYS A 48 2.09 -1.31 7.26
N PRO A 49 2.87 -0.49 8.00
CA PRO A 49 2.74 0.97 7.95
C PRO A 49 3.10 1.56 6.58
N LEU A 50 3.84 0.81 5.76
CA LEU A 50 4.26 1.22 4.43
C LEU A 50 3.28 0.79 3.33
N ARG A 51 2.11 0.24 3.69
CA ARG A 51 1.14 -0.30 2.73
C ARG A 51 0.75 0.70 1.64
N ALA A 52 0.40 1.93 2.02
CA ALA A 52 -0.03 2.96 1.06
C ALA A 52 1.06 3.30 0.04
N MET A 53 2.30 3.45 0.52
CA MET A 53 3.47 3.68 -0.32
C MET A 53 3.77 2.48 -1.21
N CYS A 54 3.69 1.25 -0.67
CA CYS A 54 3.91 0.02 -1.41
C CYS A 54 2.90 -0.16 -2.55
N ALA A 55 1.61 0.04 -2.27
CA ALA A 55 0.54 -0.06 -3.27
C ALA A 55 0.72 0.96 -4.41
N ARG A 56 1.01 2.23 -4.07
CA ARG A 56 1.23 3.28 -5.06
C ARG A 56 2.47 2.98 -5.92
N THR A 57 3.58 2.64 -5.29
CA THR A 57 4.84 2.33 -6.00
C THR A 57 4.66 1.14 -6.94
N ALA A 58 3.96 0.09 -6.50
CA ALA A 58 3.67 -1.07 -7.36
C ALA A 58 2.85 -0.68 -8.60
N LEU A 59 1.84 0.18 -8.44
CA LEU A 59 1.04 0.67 -9.57
C LEU A 59 1.82 1.59 -10.51
N ASP A 60 2.74 2.40 -9.97
CA ASP A 60 3.61 3.27 -10.76
C ASP A 60 4.61 2.45 -11.60
N GLU A 61 5.28 1.48 -10.98
CA GLU A 61 6.20 0.55 -11.66
C GLU A 61 5.50 -0.28 -12.75
N GLU A 62 4.29 -0.75 -12.45
CA GLU A 62 3.53 -1.64 -13.34
C GLU A 62 2.64 -0.88 -14.34
N ALA A 63 2.71 0.46 -14.42
CA ALA A 63 1.78 1.28 -15.20
C ALA A 63 1.65 0.87 -16.68
N THR A 64 2.73 0.37 -17.28
CA THR A 64 2.79 -0.13 -18.66
C THR A 64 2.96 -1.65 -18.75
N THR A 65 2.94 -2.35 -17.61
CA THR A 65 3.17 -3.79 -17.54
C THR A 65 1.84 -4.54 -17.72
N PRO A 66 1.75 -5.49 -18.67
CA PRO A 66 0.55 -6.30 -18.87
C PRO A 66 0.30 -7.25 -17.68
N VAL A 67 -0.95 -7.68 -17.49
CA VAL A 67 -1.38 -8.42 -16.28
C VAL A 67 -0.63 -9.75 -16.08
N ASP A 68 -0.28 -10.44 -17.17
CA ASP A 68 0.45 -11.71 -17.18
C ASP A 68 1.93 -11.58 -16.81
N MET A 69 2.45 -10.34 -16.78
CA MET A 69 3.81 -10.02 -16.31
C MET A 69 3.81 -9.37 -14.92
N ARG A 70 2.67 -9.34 -14.24
CA ARG A 70 2.55 -8.88 -12.85
C ARG A 70 2.51 -10.10 -11.94
N PHE A 71 3.26 -10.03 -10.86
CA PHE A 71 3.43 -11.18 -9.96
C PHE A 71 3.22 -10.77 -8.51
N GLY A 72 2.77 -11.76 -7.74
CA GLY A 72 2.64 -11.72 -6.29
C GLY A 72 1.71 -10.64 -5.74
N VAL A 73 1.57 -10.62 -4.42
CA VAL A 73 0.82 -9.60 -3.67
C VAL A 73 1.74 -8.41 -3.38
N ARG A 74 1.27 -7.19 -3.69
CA ARG A 74 2.00 -5.95 -3.38
C ARG A 74 1.02 -4.92 -2.82
N GLY A 75 1.34 -4.31 -1.69
CA GLY A 75 0.45 -3.35 -1.02
C GLY A 75 -0.93 -3.93 -0.63
N GLY A 76 -1.01 -5.25 -0.45
CA GLY A 76 -2.26 -5.97 -0.20
C GLY A 76 -3.18 -6.09 -1.42
N LEU A 77 -2.62 -5.99 -2.64
CA LEU A 77 -3.35 -6.13 -3.90
C LEU A 77 -2.76 -7.27 -4.73
N THR A 78 -3.62 -8.08 -5.36
CA THR A 78 -3.22 -9.11 -6.33
C THR A 78 -2.81 -8.49 -7.67
N PRO A 79 -2.11 -9.22 -8.56
CA PRO A 79 -1.77 -8.76 -9.90
C PRO A 79 -2.98 -8.26 -10.70
N GLU A 80 -4.10 -8.98 -10.64
CA GLU A 80 -5.35 -8.64 -11.32
C GLU A 80 -5.91 -7.32 -10.80
N GLN A 81 -6.02 -7.18 -9.48
CA GLN A 81 -6.47 -5.94 -8.85
C GLN A 81 -5.58 -4.75 -9.22
N ARG A 82 -4.25 -4.95 -9.26
CA ARG A 82 -3.32 -3.90 -9.68
C ARG A 82 -3.48 -3.52 -11.15
N SER A 83 -3.88 -4.45 -12.02
CA SER A 83 -4.09 -4.18 -13.44
C SER A 83 -5.28 -3.25 -13.72
N GLU A 84 -6.28 -3.29 -12.84
CA GLU A 84 -7.50 -2.48 -12.94
C GLU A 84 -7.36 -1.09 -12.32
N LEU A 85 -6.36 -0.90 -11.46
CA LEU A 85 -6.17 0.32 -10.70
C LEU A 85 -5.19 1.31 -11.37
N ARG A 86 -5.21 2.54 -10.86
CA ARG A 86 -4.24 3.59 -11.17
C ARG A 86 -3.65 4.12 -9.86
N PRO A 87 -2.40 4.61 -9.85
CA PRO A 87 -1.73 5.06 -8.62
C PRO A 87 -2.55 6.08 -7.80
N HIS A 88 -3.20 7.04 -8.47
CA HIS A 88 -4.05 8.06 -7.82
C HIS A 88 -5.38 7.53 -7.27
N ARG A 89 -5.69 6.23 -7.48
CA ARG A 89 -6.86 5.54 -6.93
C ARG A 89 -6.52 4.77 -5.65
N ILE A 90 -5.39 5.08 -5.02
CA ILE A 90 -4.99 4.54 -3.72
C ILE A 90 -5.09 5.64 -2.67
N CYS A 91 -5.77 5.35 -1.55
CA CYS A 91 -5.86 6.26 -0.41
C CYS A 91 -4.45 6.57 0.10
N PRO A 92 -4.07 7.85 0.22
CA PRO A 92 -2.72 8.23 0.64
C PRO A 92 -2.41 7.84 2.09
N ASP A 93 -3.45 7.69 2.93
CA ASP A 93 -3.30 7.40 4.35
C ASP A 93 -3.18 5.90 4.63
N CYS A 94 -4.14 5.08 4.18
CA CYS A 94 -4.17 3.65 4.49
C CYS A 94 -3.80 2.71 3.33
N GLY A 95 -3.75 3.21 2.08
CA GLY A 95 -3.48 2.39 0.90
C GLY A 95 -4.69 1.67 0.30
N SER A 96 -5.90 1.91 0.81
CA SER A 96 -7.13 1.31 0.28
C SER A 96 -7.47 1.83 -1.11
N PRO A 97 -8.02 1.00 -2.02
CA PRO A 97 -8.57 1.49 -3.27
C PRO A 97 -9.68 2.52 -3.02
N ILE A 98 -9.61 3.64 -3.74
CA ILE A 98 -10.65 4.67 -3.74
C ILE A 98 -11.63 4.29 -4.85
N ILE A 99 -12.90 4.06 -4.48
CA ILE A 99 -13.98 3.77 -5.43
C ILE A 99 -14.76 5.04 -5.83
N THR A 100 -14.77 6.07 -4.99
CA THR A 100 -15.48 7.34 -5.24
C THR A 100 -14.60 8.38 -5.95
N ARG A 101 -15.07 9.62 -6.09
CA ARG A 101 -14.25 10.76 -6.57
C ARG A 101 -13.45 11.46 -5.46
N ALA A 102 -13.53 10.95 -4.23
CA ALA A 102 -12.82 11.52 -3.09
C ALA A 102 -11.29 11.31 -3.20
N LYS A 103 -10.54 12.02 -2.35
CA LYS A 103 -9.08 11.85 -2.23
C LYS A 103 -8.67 10.72 -1.27
N HIS A 104 -9.59 10.29 -0.41
CA HIS A 104 -9.37 9.24 0.58
C HIS A 104 -10.41 8.13 0.39
N CYS A 105 -10.17 6.95 0.97
CA CYS A 105 -11.23 5.94 1.10
C CYS A 105 -12.34 6.44 2.04
N GLU A 106 -13.48 5.75 2.08
CA GLU A 106 -14.64 6.20 2.88
C GLU A 106 -14.30 6.37 4.37
N ASP A 107 -13.54 5.44 4.95
CA ASP A 107 -13.14 5.48 6.37
C ASP A 107 -12.22 6.67 6.69
N ASP A 108 -11.18 6.86 5.89
CA ASP A 108 -10.22 7.97 6.07
C ASP A 108 -10.85 9.31 5.70
N GLN A 109 -11.76 9.33 4.72
CA GLN A 109 -12.52 10.53 4.37
C GLN A 109 -13.38 11.00 5.56
N ALA A 110 -14.15 10.10 6.19
CA ALA A 110 -14.97 10.43 7.35
C ALA A 110 -14.10 10.94 8.51
N SER A 111 -12.96 10.31 8.74
CA SER A 111 -11.98 10.74 9.74
C SER A 111 -11.43 12.14 9.45
N HIS A 112 -11.13 12.42 8.18
CA HIS A 112 -10.62 13.72 7.74
C HIS A 112 -11.68 14.82 7.84
N GLU A 113 -12.92 14.55 7.44
CA GLU A 113 -14.06 15.47 7.56
C GLU A 113 -14.34 15.82 9.02
N LEU A 114 -14.32 14.84 9.91
CA LEU A 114 -14.49 15.05 11.35
C LEU A 114 -13.39 15.94 11.94
N LYS A 115 -12.13 15.69 11.58
CA LYS A 115 -10.98 16.51 12.02
C LYS A 115 -11.14 17.96 11.53
N TYR A 116 -11.49 18.14 10.26
CA TYR A 116 -11.71 19.46 9.68
C TYR A 116 -12.87 20.21 10.36
N HIS A 117 -14.00 19.55 10.57
CA HIS A 117 -15.16 20.13 11.24
C HIS A 117 -14.82 20.58 12.66
N ARG A 118 -14.12 19.74 13.44
CA ARG A 118 -13.67 20.09 14.80
C ARG A 118 -12.77 21.32 14.81
N LYS A 119 -11.83 21.41 13.86
CA LYS A 119 -10.94 22.58 13.70
C LYS A 119 -11.75 23.84 13.41
N TYR A 120 -12.65 23.78 12.42
CA TYR A 120 -13.50 24.91 12.04
C TYR A 120 -14.36 25.41 13.21
N GLN A 121 -14.98 24.51 13.99
CA GLN A 121 -15.77 24.88 15.16
C GLN A 121 -14.92 25.56 16.25
N ARG A 122 -13.67 25.10 16.45
CA ARG A 122 -12.73 25.72 17.39
C ARG A 122 -12.37 27.14 16.97
N GLU A 123 -12.05 27.34 15.69
CA GLU A 123 -11.73 28.66 15.13
C GLU A 123 -12.93 29.62 15.25
N ARG A 124 -14.14 29.15 14.95
CA ARG A 124 -15.37 29.93 15.10
C ARG A 124 -15.70 30.34 16.53
N ARG A 125 -15.37 29.52 17.53
CA ARG A 125 -15.57 29.85 18.94
C ARG A 125 -14.52 30.84 19.48
N ALA A 126 -13.39 30.94 18.79
CA ALA A 126 -12.29 31.82 19.15
C ALA A 126 -12.38 33.21 18.49
N ALA A 127 -13.33 33.41 17.57
CA ALA A 127 -13.64 34.67 16.90
C ALA A 127 -14.88 35.32 17.55
#